data_AF-A0A177WDZ1-F1
#
_entry.id   AF-A0A177WDZ1-F1
#
_cell.length_a   1.000
_cell.length_b   1.000
_cell.length_c   1.000
_cell.angle_alpha   90.00
_cell.angle_beta   90.00
_cell.angle_gamma   90.00
#
_symmetry.space_group_name_H-M   'P 1'
#
loop_
_entity.id
_entity.type
_entity.pdbx_description
1 polymer ?
#
loop_
_entity_poly.entity_id
_entity_poly.type
_entity_poly.pdbx_seq_one_letter_code
_entity_poly.pdbx_strand_id
1 'polypeptide(L)' 'MTQKTEQQLISVQWRAVLSPQQFKVLREKDTEAPNTGEFNKHSANGTYTCSGCNTPLYSSTTKFNSGCGWPAFYGK' A
#
# COMPACT_ATOMS: atom_id res chain seq x y z
N MET A 1 -31.84 -1.33 -15.52
CA MET A 1 -31.53 -0.67 -14.25
C MET A 1 -30.66 -1.61 -13.44
N THR A 2 -29.36 -1.53 -13.63
CA THR A 2 -28.39 -2.48 -13.07
C THR A 2 -28.15 -2.18 -11.59
N GLN A 3 -28.50 -3.14 -10.74
CA GLN A 3 -28.19 -3.14 -9.32
C GLN A 3 -26.66 -3.14 -9.17
N LYS A 4 -26.07 -1.99 -8.83
CA LYS A 4 -24.68 -1.95 -8.37
C LYS A 4 -24.66 -2.56 -6.97
N THR A 5 -23.96 -3.67 -6.82
CA THR A 5 -23.78 -4.38 -5.56
C THR A 5 -22.97 -3.50 -4.58
N GLU A 6 -23.18 -3.72 -3.28
CA GLU A 6 -22.56 -2.97 -2.17
C GLU A 6 -21.03 -2.93 -2.24
N GLN A 7 -20.41 -3.96 -2.81
CA GLN A 7 -18.96 -4.03 -3.10
C GLN A 7 -18.50 -2.97 -4.12
N GLN A 8 -19.36 -2.58 -5.05
CA GLN A 8 -19.07 -1.59 -6.08
C GLN A 8 -19.20 -0.15 -5.55
N LEU A 9 -20.03 0.06 -4.52
CA LEU A 9 -20.09 1.34 -3.80
C LEU A 9 -18.81 1.54 -2.96
N ILE A 10 -18.34 0.47 -2.31
CA ILE A 10 -17.06 0.47 -1.57
C ILE A 10 -15.88 0.78 -2.52
N SER A 11 -15.84 0.18 -3.71
CA SER A 11 -14.73 0.43 -4.64
C SER A 11 -14.69 1.88 -5.15
N VAL A 12 -15.84 2.53 -5.37
CA VAL A 12 -15.90 3.95 -5.75
C VAL A 12 -15.38 4.86 -4.64
N GLN A 13 -15.71 4.56 -3.37
CA GLN A 13 -15.18 5.32 -2.22
C GLN A 13 -13.65 5.23 -2.15
N TRP A 14 -13.07 4.06 -2.39
CA TRP A 14 -11.61 3.90 -2.39
C TRP A 14 -10.92 4.64 -3.53
N ARG A 15 -11.54 4.77 -4.71
CA ARG A 15 -10.97 5.58 -5.81
C ARG A 15 -10.91 7.07 -5.47
N ALA A 16 -11.67 7.54 -4.48
CA ALA A 16 -11.61 8.93 -4.01
C ALA A 16 -10.53 9.16 -2.92
N VAL A 17 -10.17 8.12 -2.17
CA VAL A 17 -9.22 8.21 -1.03
C VAL A 17 -7.81 7.76 -1.42
N LEU A 18 -7.70 6.76 -2.28
CA LEU A 18 -6.42 6.19 -2.72
C LEU A 18 -5.95 6.85 -4.01
N SER A 19 -4.64 6.98 -4.16
CA SER A 19 -4.06 7.29 -5.46
C SER A 19 -4.37 6.16 -6.47
N PRO A 20 -4.36 6.43 -7.79
CA PRO A 20 -4.60 5.40 -8.79
C PRO A 20 -3.70 4.17 -8.63
N GLN A 21 -2.42 4.36 -8.27
CA GLN A 21 -1.49 3.27 -8.04
C GLN A 21 -1.83 2.47 -6.78
N GLN A 22 -2.13 3.15 -5.66
CA GLN A 22 -2.55 2.49 -4.43
C GLN A 22 -3.83 1.69 -4.62
N PHE A 23 -4.80 2.21 -5.39
CA PHE A 23 -6.03 1.49 -5.70
C PHE A 23 -5.74 0.19 -6.46
N LYS A 24 -4.93 0.25 -7.51
CA LYS A 24 -4.53 -0.94 -8.29
C LYS A 24 -3.88 -2.00 -7.42
N VAL A 25 -2.91 -1.61 -6.60
CA VAL A 25 -2.20 -2.54 -5.71
C VAL A 25 -3.14 -3.12 -4.65
N LEU A 26 -3.88 -2.28 -3.92
CA LEU A 26 -4.67 -2.71 -2.76
C LEU A 26 -6.00 -3.39 -3.13
N ARG A 27 -6.58 -3.10 -4.30
CA ARG A 27 -7.92 -3.58 -4.69
C ARG A 27 -7.92 -4.43 -5.95
N GLU A 28 -7.02 -4.18 -6.90
CA GLU A 28 -6.91 -4.96 -8.15
C GLU A 28 -5.77 -5.99 -8.10
N LYS A 29 -5.07 -6.11 -6.95
CA LYS A 29 -3.95 -7.04 -6.70
C LYS A 29 -2.77 -6.84 -7.66
N ASP A 30 -2.58 -5.61 -8.12
CA ASP A 30 -1.41 -5.22 -8.91
C ASP A 30 -0.14 -5.19 -8.05
N THR A 31 1.03 -5.13 -8.68
CA THR A 31 2.32 -4.98 -8.01
C THR A 31 3.03 -3.76 -8.59
N GLU A 32 3.52 -2.86 -7.73
CA GLU A 32 4.32 -1.73 -8.21
C GLU A 32 5.61 -2.21 -8.88
N ALA A 33 6.11 -1.48 -9.87
CA ALA A 33 7.36 -1.85 -10.54
C ALA A 33 8.54 -1.82 -9.54
N PRO A 34 9.55 -2.68 -9.73
CA PRO A 34 10.71 -2.69 -8.85
C PRO A 34 11.42 -1.34 -8.88
N ASN A 35 11.87 -0.89 -7.72
CA ASN A 35 12.59 0.36 -7.51
C ASN A 35 11.81 1.66 -7.72
N THR A 36 10.50 1.60 -7.99
CA THR A 36 9.68 2.81 -8.21
C THR A 36 8.90 3.25 -6.97
N GLY A 37 8.69 2.35 -6.00
CA GLY A 37 7.91 2.65 -4.79
C GLY A 37 8.58 3.70 -3.91
N GLU A 38 7.79 4.66 -3.42
CA GLU A 38 8.21 5.75 -2.53
C GLU A 38 8.99 5.23 -1.31
N PHE A 39 8.50 4.14 -0.72
CA PHE A 39 9.07 3.60 0.51
C PHE A 39 10.22 2.61 0.29
N ASN A 40 10.59 2.30 -0.95
CA ASN A 40 11.67 1.35 -1.22
C ASN A 40 13.00 1.84 -0.61
N LYS A 41 13.40 3.07 -0.94
CA LYS A 41 14.64 3.70 -0.43
C LYS A 41 14.43 4.62 0.77
N HIS A 42 13.22 4.67 1.32
CA HIS A 42 12.90 5.48 2.49
C HIS A 42 13.58 4.94 3.77
N SER A 43 14.07 5.85 4.62
CA SER A 43 14.80 5.52 5.86
C SER A 43 14.44 6.42 7.05
N ALA A 44 13.38 7.24 6.97
CA ALA A 44 12.98 8.07 8.11
C ALA A 44 12.37 7.23 9.24
N ASN A 45 12.56 7.69 10.47
CA ASN A 45 12.00 7.08 11.67
C ASN A 45 10.47 7.25 11.71
N GLY A 46 9.76 6.19 12.11
CA GLY A 46 8.31 6.16 12.22
C GLY A 46 7.71 4.76 12.11
N THR A 47 6.42 4.70 11.80
CA THR A 47 5.65 3.46 11.61
C THR A 47 4.99 3.49 10.24
N TYR A 48 5.15 2.40 9.50
CA TYR A 48 4.45 2.17 8.24
C TYR A 48 3.03 1.69 8.52
N THR A 49 2.04 2.42 8.03
CA THR A 49 0.62 2.10 8.20
C THR A 49 -0.01 1.62 6.89
N CYS A 50 -1.07 0.83 7.00
CA CYS A 50 -1.86 0.43 5.84
C CYS A 50 -2.53 1.66 5.20
N SER A 51 -2.24 1.95 3.93
CA SER A 51 -2.87 3.08 3.23
C SER A 51 -4.40 2.93 3.07
N GLY A 52 -4.94 1.73 3.25
CA GLY A 52 -6.38 1.48 3.26
C GLY A 52 -7.04 1.82 4.60
N CYS A 53 -6.56 1.24 5.71
CA CYS A 53 -7.24 1.31 7.00
C CYS A 53 -6.45 2.00 8.11
N ASN A 54 -5.27 2.55 7.82
CA ASN A 54 -4.35 3.19 8.75
C ASN A 54 -3.85 2.31 9.91
N THR A 55 -4.11 1.00 9.89
CA THR A 55 -3.57 0.07 10.87
C THR A 55 -2.03 0.07 10.80
N PRO A 56 -1.31 0.18 11.93
CA PRO A 56 0.14 0.08 11.96
C PRO A 56 0.58 -1.34 11.57
N LEU A 57 1.55 -1.44 10.66
CA LEU A 57 2.01 -2.72 10.11
C LEU A 57 3.47 -3.02 10.46
N TYR A 58 4.37 -2.04 10.32
CA TYR A 58 5.80 -2.24 10.49
C TYR A 58 6.47 -1.03 11.14
N SER A 59 7.43 -1.27 12.03
CA SER A 59 8.35 -0.23 12.52
C SER A 59 9.45 0.09 11.50
N SER A 60 9.82 1.36 11.38
CA SER A 60 11.03 1.78 10.64
C SER A 60 12.32 1.10 11.14
N THR A 61 12.38 0.72 12.41
CA THR A 61 13.53 0.00 13.01
C THR A 61 13.70 -1.42 12.46
N THR A 62 12.65 -1.99 11.88
CA THR A 62 12.70 -3.33 11.26
C THR A 62 12.93 -3.28 9.75
N LYS A 63 12.96 -2.07 9.17
CA LYS A 63 13.24 -1.88 7.75
C LYS A 63 14.72 -2.09 7.46
N PHE A 64 15.01 -2.78 6.37
CA PHE A 64 16.37 -2.96 5.87
C PHE A 64 16.42 -2.84 4.34
N ASN A 65 17.61 -2.65 3.79
CA ASN A 65 17.81 -2.65 2.34
C ASN A 65 18.17 -4.06 1.88
N SER A 66 17.21 -4.77 1.29
CA SER A 66 17.40 -6.11 0.71
C SER A 66 17.94 -6.09 -0.72
N GLY A 67 17.87 -4.95 -1.41
CA GLY A 67 18.13 -4.86 -2.85
C GLY A 67 17.07 -5.53 -3.75
N CYS A 68 15.95 -6.01 -3.20
CA CYS A 68 14.95 -6.75 -3.98
C CYS A 68 14.07 -5.87 -4.88
N GLY A 69 14.08 -4.55 -4.68
CA GLY A 69 13.28 -3.58 -5.45
C GLY A 69 12.04 -3.06 -4.73
N TRP A 70 11.70 -3.59 -3.56
CA TRP A 70 10.56 -3.17 -2.73
C TRP A 70 10.95 -2.99 -1.26
N PRO A 71 10.14 -2.28 -0.44
CA PRO A 71 10.37 -2.19 0.99
C PRO A 71 10.43 -3.58 1.65
N ALA A 72 11.48 -3.84 2.43
CA ALA A 72 11.68 -5.11 3.13
C ALA A 72 11.79 -4.88 4.65
N PHE A 73 11.15 -5.77 5.41
CA PHE A 73 11.08 -5.75 6.87
C PHE A 73 11.29 -7.15 7.42
N TYR A 74 12.06 -7.30 8.51
CA TYR A 74 12.31 -8.62 9.13
C TYR A 74 11.30 -8.98 10.23
N GLY A 75 10.40 -8.05 10.58
CA GLY A 75 9.39 -8.21 11.62
C GLY A 75 8.40 -7.03 11.63
N LYS A 76 7.28 -7.20 12.33
CA LYS A 76 6.24 -6.16 12.51
C LYS A 76 6.58 -5.25 13.68
#